data_AF-A0A838R7D6-F1
#
_entry.id   AF-A0A838R7D6-F1
#
_cell.length_a   1.000
_cell.length_b   1.000
_cell.length_c   1.000
_cell.angle_alpha   90.00
_cell.angle_beta   90.00
_cell.angle_gamma   90.00
#
_symmetry.space_group_name_H-M   'P 1'
#
loop_
_entity.id
_entity.type
_entity.pdbx_description
1 polymer ?
#
loop_
_entity_poly.entity_id
_entity_poly.type
_entity_poly.pdbx_seq_one_letter_code
_entity_poly.pdbx_strand_id
1 'polypeptide(L)' 'MEWFEEWFGEEYLQLNPHRDDAEAERAVALIAGVVGLRPGCRVLDVACGAGRHARALRRAGARCVGLDL' A
#
# COMPACT_ATOMS: atom_id res chain seq x y z
N MET A 1 14.95 23.10 1.92
CA MET A 1 14.05 21.96 2.18
C MET A 1 14.03 21.13 0.94
N GLU A 2 14.07 19.82 1.10
CA GLU A 2 13.92 18.91 -0.03
C GLU A 2 12.45 18.89 -0.47
N TRP A 3 12.19 18.71 -1.75
CA TRP A 3 10.83 18.74 -2.33
C TRP A 3 9.86 17.73 -1.69
N PHE A 4 10.38 16.63 -1.12
CA PHE A 4 9.58 15.61 -0.47
C PHE A 4 9.03 16.05 0.90
N GLU A 5 9.75 16.91 1.62
CA GLU A 5 9.31 17.42 2.94
C GLU A 5 8.11 18.36 2.79
N GLU A 6 8.10 19.17 1.73
CA GLU A 6 7.00 20.10 1.43
C GLU A 6 5.74 19.37 0.94
N TRP A 7 5.91 18.28 0.19
CA TRP A 7 4.80 17.57 -0.44
C TRP A 7 4.22 16.44 0.41
N PHE A 8 5.02 15.83 1.30
CA PHE A 8 4.62 14.73 2.19
C PHE A 8 4.67 15.10 3.68
N GLY A 9 4.48 16.39 4.00
CA GLY A 9 4.44 16.88 5.38
C GLY A 9 3.29 16.30 6.23
N GLU A 10 3.21 16.74 7.49
CA GLU A 10 2.38 16.17 8.58
C GLU A 10 0.89 15.98 8.23
N GLU A 11 0.37 16.77 7.29
CA GLU A 11 -1.03 16.78 6.89
C GLU A 11 -1.33 15.90 5.66
N TYR A 12 -0.31 15.32 5.01
CA TYR A 12 -0.46 14.59 3.74
C TYR A 12 -1.52 13.47 3.80
N LEU A 13 -1.55 12.71 4.90
CA LEU A 13 -2.54 11.64 5.09
C LEU A 13 -3.95 12.19 5.36
N GLN A 14 -4.07 13.38 5.98
CA GLN A 14 -5.36 14.03 6.24
C GLN A 14 -6.00 14.57 4.96
N LEU A 15 -5.17 14.97 3.98
CA LEU A 15 -5.62 15.47 2.69
C LEU A 15 -6.16 14.37 1.76
N ASN A 16 -5.98 13.09 2.10
CA ASN A 16 -6.37 11.97 1.25
C ASN A 16 -7.21 10.89 1.98
N PRO A 17 -8.34 11.28 2.60
CA PRO A 17 -9.10 10.39 3.49
C PRO A 17 -9.73 9.20 2.75
N HIS A 18 -9.94 9.30 1.44
CA HIS A 18 -10.51 8.23 0.62
C HIS A 18 -9.53 7.05 0.40
N ARG A 19 -8.25 7.23 0.74
CA ARG A 19 -7.22 6.19 0.69
C ARG A 19 -7.10 5.46 2.02
N ASP A 20 -8.23 4.96 2.49
CA ASP A 20 -8.33 4.19 3.73
C ASP A 20 -7.98 2.70 3.54
N ASP A 21 -8.07 1.93 4.64
CA ASP A 21 -7.81 0.50 4.64
C ASP A 21 -8.86 -0.29 3.83
N ALA A 22 -10.12 0.17 3.78
CA ALA A 22 -11.18 -0.51 3.05
C ALA A 22 -10.98 -0.38 1.53
N GLU A 23 -10.55 0.79 1.06
CA GLU A 23 -10.13 0.99 -0.32
C GLU A 23 -8.91 0.13 -0.66
N ALA A 24 -7.90 0.08 0.22
CA ALA A 24 -6.73 -0.75 0.02
C ALA A 24 -7.07 -2.23 -0.17
N GLU A 25 -8.01 -2.74 0.62
CA GLU A 25 -8.48 -4.12 0.53
C GLU A 25 -9.19 -4.40 -0.80
N ARG A 26 -10.04 -3.48 -1.29
CA ARG A 26 -10.68 -3.61 -2.60
C ARG A 26 -9.64 -3.60 -3.73
N ALA A 27 -8.66 -2.70 -3.67
CA ALA A 27 -7.59 -2.62 -4.65
C ALA A 27 -6.76 -3.91 -4.69
N VAL A 28 -6.34 -4.41 -3.52
CA VAL A 28 -5.59 -5.66 -3.41
C VAL A 28 -6.41 -6.86 -3.91
N ALA A 29 -7.70 -6.94 -3.60
CA ALA A 29 -8.56 -8.01 -4.09
C ALA A 29 -8.64 -8.03 -5.63
N LEU A 30 -8.79 -6.86 -6.25
CA LEU A 30 -8.77 -6.73 -7.72
C LEU A 30 -7.44 -7.18 -8.30
N ILE A 31 -6.32 -6.66 -7.78
CA ILE A 31 -4.97 -7.02 -8.25
C ILE A 31 -4.75 -8.52 -8.09
N ALA A 32 -5.04 -9.08 -6.92
CA ALA A 32 -4.87 -10.49 -6.62
C ALA A 32 -5.62 -11.40 -7.60
N GLY A 33 -6.86 -11.03 -7.96
CA GLY A 33 -7.66 -11.75 -8.95
C GLY A 33 -7.08 -11.68 -10.36
N VAL A 34 -6.56 -10.52 -10.77
CA VAL A 34 -5.99 -10.33 -12.11
C VAL A 34 -4.64 -11.03 -12.27
N VAL A 35 -3.76 -10.93 -11.26
CA VAL A 35 -2.39 -11.46 -11.34
C VAL A 35 -2.27 -12.90 -10.85
N GLY A 36 -3.35 -13.47 -10.32
CA GLY A 36 -3.34 -14.81 -9.73
C GLY A 36 -2.44 -14.90 -8.50
N LEU A 37 -2.59 -13.95 -7.56
CA LEU A 37 -1.83 -13.95 -6.31
C LEU A 37 -2.16 -15.22 -5.51
N ARG A 38 -1.11 -15.96 -5.12
CA ARG A 38 -1.23 -17.16 -4.30
C ARG A 38 -0.55 -16.94 -2.94
N PRO A 39 -0.98 -17.64 -1.89
CA PRO A 39 -0.27 -17.63 -0.61
C PRO A 39 1.22 -17.94 -0.80
N GLY A 40 2.08 -17.15 -0.14
CA GLY A 40 3.52 -17.26 -0.24
C GLY A 40 4.18 -16.49 -1.38
N CYS A 41 3.42 -15.94 -2.34
CA CYS A 41 3.96 -15.04 -3.38
C CYS A 41 4.71 -13.86 -2.73
N ARG A 42 5.88 -13.52 -3.28
CA ARG A 42 6.66 -12.37 -2.83
C ARG A 42 6.16 -11.12 -3.55
N VAL A 43 5.88 -10.08 -2.78
CA VAL A 43 5.40 -8.79 -3.30
C VAL A 43 6.27 -7.66 -2.73
N LEU A 44 6.61 -6.70 -3.59
CA LEU A 44 7.24 -5.44 -3.21
C LEU A 44 6.21 -4.33 -3.37
N ASP A 45 5.86 -3.66 -2.27
CA ASP A 45 4.98 -2.49 -2.23
C ASP A 45 5.85 -1.24 -2.26
N VAL A 46 5.94 -0.58 -3.42
CA VAL A 46 6.79 0.60 -3.65
C VAL A 46 5.95 1.86 -3.47
N ALA A 47 6.51 2.87 -2.80
CA ALA A 47 5.78 4.03 -2.30
C ALA A 47 4.68 3.59 -1.31
N CYS A 48 5.06 2.71 -0.36
CA CYS A 48 4.10 2.08 0.53
C CYS A 48 3.46 3.03 1.55
N GLY A 49 4.06 4.21 1.79
CA GLY A 49 3.65 5.16 2.82
C GLY A 49 3.37 4.47 4.16
N ALA A 50 2.20 4.73 4.75
CA ALA A 50 1.75 4.08 5.99
C ALA A 50 1.42 2.58 5.87
N GLY A 51 1.60 1.95 4.69
CA GLY A 51 1.58 0.50 4.49
C GLY A 51 0.19 -0.15 4.39
N ARG A 52 -0.85 0.61 4.00
CA ARG A 52 -2.23 0.08 3.89
C ARG A 52 -2.36 -1.09 2.91
N HIS A 53 -1.69 -1.01 1.76
CA HIS A 53 -1.67 -2.11 0.79
C HIS A 53 -0.80 -3.27 1.26
N ALA A 54 0.39 -3.01 1.79
CA ALA A 54 1.23 -4.05 2.40
C ALA A 54 0.47 -4.88 3.46
N ARG A 55 -0.35 -4.26 4.32
CA ARG A 55 -1.22 -4.97 5.27
C ARG A 55 -2.25 -5.84 4.56
N ALA A 56 -2.97 -5.29 3.59
CA ALA A 56 -3.96 -6.03 2.81
C ALA A 56 -3.34 -7.20 2.02
N LEU A 57 -2.18 -7.01 1.39
CA LEU A 57 -1.42 -8.05 0.68
C LEU A 57 -1.00 -9.19 1.62
N ARG A 58 -0.55 -8.88 2.83
CA ARG A 58 -0.22 -9.89 3.85
C ARG A 58 -1.45 -10.65 4.31
N ARG A 59 -2.60 -9.97 4.50
CA ARG A 59 -3.88 -10.61 4.80
C ARG A 59 -4.33 -11.55 3.66
N ALA A 60 -4.04 -11.20 2.41
CA ALA A 60 -4.25 -12.06 1.24
C ALA A 60 -3.22 -13.21 1.10
N GLY A 61 -2.29 -13.36 2.06
CA GLY A 61 -1.34 -14.47 2.13
C GLY A 61 0.01 -14.22 1.44
N ALA A 62 0.26 -13.01 0.93
CA ALA A 62 1.55 -12.68 0.31
C ALA A 62 2.66 -12.44 1.35
N ARG A 63 3.90 -12.69 0.95
CA ARG A 63 5.12 -12.23 1.66
C ARG A 63 5.50 -10.85 1.12
N CYS A 64 4.93 -9.82 1.74
CA CYS A 64 5.10 -8.43 1.30
C CYS A 64 6.27 -7.74 2.01
N VAL A 65 7.07 -6.98 1.25
CA VAL A 65 8.06 -5.99 1.73
C VAL A 65 7.63 -4.61 1.24
N GLY A 66 7.67 -3.59 2.10
CA GLY A 66 7.39 -2.21 1.74
C GLY A 66 8.68 -1.41 1.55
N LEU A 67 8.68 -0.47 0.61
CA LEU A 67 9.71 0.53 0.40
C LEU A 67 9.04 1.89 0.19
N ASP A 68 9.46 2.88 0.97
CA ASP A 68 9.06 4.28 0.83
C ASP A 68 10.32 5.17 0.84
N LEU A 69 10.17 6.45 0.46
CA LEU A 69 11.25 7.42 0.40
C LEU A 69 11.72 7.88 1.78
#